data_AF-G6FZ28-F1
#
_entry.id   AF-G6FZ28-F1
#
_cell.length_a   1.000
_cell.length_b   1.000
_cell.length_c   1.000
_cell.angle_alpha   90.00
_cell.angle_beta   90.00
_cell.angle_gamma   90.00
#
_symmetry.space_group_name_H-M   'P 1'
#
loop_
_entity.id
_entity.type
_entity.pdbx_description
1 polymer ?
#
loop_
_entity_poly.entity_id
_entity_poly.type
_entity_poly.pdbx_seq_one_letter_code
_entity_poly.pdbx_strand_id
1 'polypeptide(L)'
;MVKIVGIGGSLRADSYSQIALRLAAQRVEALDAEVEILDLREMQLPFCNGEQEYPDYPDVQKLQNAVSRADGLILATPEYHGSISGVLEVIRKENLKSF
;
A
#
# COMPACT_ATOMS: atom_id res chain seq x y z
N MET A 1 -15.80 -13.16 2.32
CA MET A 1 -14.50 -13.64 1.83
C MET A 1 -13.48 -12.66 2.35
N VAL A 2 -12.39 -13.12 2.97
CA VAL A 2 -11.39 -12.23 3.55
C VAL A 2 -10.68 -11.46 2.44
N LYS A 3 -10.64 -10.13 2.52
CA LYS A 3 -9.95 -9.27 1.54
C LYS A 3 -8.67 -8.71 2.12
N ILE A 4 -7.54 -8.99 1.48
CA ILE A 4 -6.23 -8.49 1.85
C ILE A 4 -5.71 -7.53 0.77
N VAL A 5 -5.16 -6.39 1.18
CA VAL A 5 -4.50 -5.46 0.26
C VAL A 5 -2.99 -5.47 0.49
N GLY A 6 -2.26 -5.80 -0.57
CA GLY A 6 -0.81 -5.75 -0.60
C GLY A 6 -0.31 -4.44 -1.18
N ILE A 7 0.58 -3.73 -0.49
CA ILE A 7 1.11 -2.43 -0.94
C ILE A 7 2.63 -2.54 -1.15
N GLY A 8 3.06 -2.32 -2.40
CA GLY A 8 4.47 -2.35 -2.81
C GLY A 8 5.10 -0.97 -2.85
N GLY A 9 6.04 -0.68 -1.95
CA GLY A 9 6.65 0.65 -1.80
C GLY A 9 7.98 0.89 -2.51
N SER A 10 8.44 -0.02 -3.37
CA SER A 10 9.73 0.11 -4.04
C SER A 10 9.61 0.77 -5.40
N LEU A 11 10.45 1.77 -5.67
CA LEU A 11 10.49 2.46 -6.98
C LEU A 11 11.37 1.78 -8.05
N ARG A 12 12.06 0.67 -7.71
CA ARG A 12 12.99 -0.01 -8.64
C ARG A 12 12.34 -1.24 -9.29
N ALA A 13 12.70 -1.54 -10.54
CA ALA A 13 12.18 -2.68 -11.30
C ALA A 13 12.45 -4.03 -10.61
N ASP A 14 13.70 -4.26 -10.18
CA ASP A 14 14.15 -5.49 -9.49
C ASP A 14 13.99 -5.39 -7.96
N SER A 15 12.76 -5.14 -7.52
CA SER A 15 12.46 -5.00 -6.10
C SER A 15 12.28 -6.34 -5.39
N TYR A 16 13.20 -6.70 -4.51
CA TYR A 16 13.04 -7.85 -3.60
C TYR A 16 11.77 -7.73 -2.74
N SER A 17 11.38 -6.52 -2.33
CA SER A 17 10.13 -6.28 -1.59
C SER A 17 8.91 -6.64 -2.45
N GLN A 18 8.96 -6.38 -3.76
CA GLN A 18 7.84 -6.73 -4.66
C GLN A 18 7.75 -8.23 -4.90
N ILE A 19 8.89 -8.92 -4.96
CA ILE A 19 8.94 -10.39 -5.02
C ILE A 19 8.36 -10.98 -3.73
N ALA A 20 8.79 -10.48 -2.56
CA ALA A 20 8.28 -10.92 -1.27
C ALA A 20 6.76 -10.67 -1.14
N LEU A 21 6.26 -9.52 -1.61
CA LEU A 21 4.83 -9.21 -1.62
C LEU A 21 4.03 -10.22 -2.44
N ARG A 22 4.51 -10.53 -3.65
CA ARG A 22 3.86 -11.53 -4.52
C ARG A 22 3.86 -12.91 -3.91
N LEU A 23 4.96 -13.33 -3.26
CA LEU A 23 5.03 -14.60 -2.55
C LEU A 23 4.06 -14.64 -1.36
N ALA A 24 3.93 -13.55 -0.60
CA ALA A 24 2.98 -13.45 0.50
C ALA A 24 1.53 -13.51 -0.01
N ALA A 25 1.22 -12.78 -1.09
CA ALA A 25 -0.09 -12.81 -1.74
C ALA A 25 -0.49 -14.22 -2.15
N GLN A 26 0.39 -14.95 -2.84
CA GLN A 26 0.14 -16.34 -3.24
C GLN A 26 -0.19 -17.26 -2.06
N ARG A 27 0.45 -17.06 -0.90
CA ARG A 27 0.18 -17.85 0.31
C ARG A 27 -1.17 -17.51 0.92
N VAL A 28 -1.56 -16.24 0.88
CA VAL A 28 -2.87 -15.77 1.36
C VAL A 28 -4.00 -16.24 0.45
N GLU A 29 -3.81 -16.17 -0.87
CA GLU A 29 -4.76 -16.70 -1.85
C GLU A 29 -4.98 -18.21 -1.67
N ALA A 30 -3.91 -18.97 -1.37
CA ALA A 30 -4.02 -20.39 -1.06
C ALA A 30 -4.80 -20.72 0.22
N LEU A 31 -5.11 -19.71 1.05
CA LEU A 31 -5.96 -19.79 2.24
C LEU A 31 -7.39 -19.28 1.97
N ASP A 32 -7.80 -19.20 0.71
CA ASP A 32 -9.15 -18.82 0.28
C ASP A 32 -9.51 -17.35 0.58
N ALA A 33 -8.49 -16.49 0.58
CA ALA A 33 -8.63 -15.04 0.70
C ALA A 33 -8.38 -14.33 -0.65
N GLU A 34 -9.05 -13.20 -0.86
CA GLU A 34 -8.84 -12.33 -2.02
C GLU A 34 -7.67 -11.39 -1.76
N VAL A 35 -6.75 -11.25 -2.71
CA VAL A 35 -5.62 -10.32 -2.58
C VAL A 35 -5.62 -9.31 -3.73
N GLU A 36 -5.60 -8.03 -3.37
CA GLU A 36 -5.39 -6.92 -4.31
C GLU A 36 -4.00 -6.33 -4.08
N ILE A 37 -3.14 -6.32 -5.10
CA ILE A 37 -1.81 -5.69 -5.02
C ILE A 37 -1.86 -4.28 -5.62
N LEU A 38 -1.51 -3.29 -4.80
CA LEU A 38 -1.30 -1.90 -5.18
C LEU A 38 0.21 -1.63 -5.27
N ASP A 39 0.68 -1.41 -6.50
CA ASP A 39 2.06 -1.06 -6.78
C ASP A 39 2.20 0.47 -6.84
N LEU A 40 2.88 1.06 -5.86
CA LEU A 40 2.95 2.52 -5.75
C LEU A 40 3.77 3.16 -6.89
N ARG A 41 4.51 2.38 -7.69
CA ARG A 41 5.17 2.85 -8.92
C ARG A 41 4.19 3.18 -10.03
N GLU A 42 3.08 2.45 -10.06
CA GLU A 42 2.05 2.55 -11.09
C GLU A 42 0.99 3.59 -10.69
N MET A 43 1.07 4.13 -9.48
CA MET A 43 0.10 5.06 -8.92
C MET A 43 0.61 6.49 -8.96
N GLN A 44 -0.26 7.40 -9.40
CA GLN A 44 -0.03 8.83 -9.34
C GLN A 44 -0.43 9.35 -7.97
N LEU A 45 0.54 9.37 -7.05
CA LEU A 45 0.35 9.88 -5.70
C LEU A 45 1.02 11.24 -5.52
N PRO A 46 0.40 12.16 -4.76
CA PRO A 46 0.98 13.46 -4.46
C PRO A 46 2.20 13.29 -3.55
N PHE A 47 3.09 14.28 -3.58
CA PHE A 47 4.02 14.44 -2.46
C PHE A 47 3.24 14.72 -1.20
N CYS A 48 3.59 14.04 -0.11
CA CYS A 48 2.92 14.21 1.16
C CYS A 48 3.26 15.59 1.75
N ASN A 49 2.45 16.59 1.41
CA ASN A 49 2.58 17.97 1.86
C ASN A 49 1.64 18.29 3.04
N GLY A 50 0.83 17.31 3.48
CA GLY A 50 -0.11 17.45 4.60
C GLY A 50 -1.42 18.14 4.22
N GLU A 51 -1.71 18.30 2.93
CA GLU A 51 -3.01 18.76 2.47
C GLU A 51 -4.09 17.70 2.74
N GLN A 52 -5.31 18.18 2.98
CA GLN A 52 -6.46 17.36 3.36
C GLN A 52 -7.15 16.73 2.15
N GLU A 53 -7.00 17.32 0.96
CA GLU A 53 -7.64 16.88 -0.27
C GLU A 53 -6.64 16.92 -1.43
N TYR A 54 -6.73 15.94 -2.33
CA TYR A 54 -5.88 15.82 -3.51
C TYR A 54 -6.75 15.54 -4.76
N PRO A 55 -7.55 16.52 -5.23
CA PRO A 55 -8.53 16.32 -6.30
C PRO A 55 -7.91 15.86 -7.63
N ASP A 56 -6.65 16.24 -7.89
CA ASP A 56 -5.91 15.88 -9.10
C ASP A 56 -5.26 14.49 -9.05
N TYR A 57 -5.38 13.77 -7.93
CA TYR A 57 -4.72 12.48 -7.70
C TYR A 57 -5.75 11.37 -7.45
N PRO A 58 -6.42 10.84 -8.48
CA PRO A 58 -7.47 9.83 -8.33
C PRO A 58 -6.99 8.53 -7.67
N ASP A 59 -5.70 8.23 -7.78
CA ASP A 59 -5.09 7.07 -7.14
C ASP A 59 -5.04 7.19 -5.61
N VAL A 60 -5.14 8.40 -5.04
CA VAL A 60 -5.34 8.59 -3.59
C VAL A 60 -6.68 7.99 -3.17
N GLN A 61 -7.75 8.31 -3.89
CA GLN A 61 -9.08 7.76 -3.61
C GLN A 61 -9.11 6.24 -3.83
N LYS A 62 -8.43 5.74 -4.86
CA LYS A 62 -8.30 4.30 -5.12
C LYS A 62 -7.60 3.59 -3.95
N LEU A 63 -6.47 4.13 -3.48
CA LEU A 63 -5.73 3.60 -2.33
C LEU A 63 -6.59 3.60 -1.07
N GLN A 64 -7.23 4.73 -0.75
CA GLN A 64 -8.11 4.87 0.41
C GLN A 64 -9.28 3.87 0.36
N ASN A 65 -9.92 3.72 -0.80
CA ASN A 65 -11.03 2.79 -1.00
C ASN A 65 -10.62 1.33 -0.89
N ALA A 66 -9.43 0.97 -1.40
CA ALA A 66 -8.92 -0.39 -1.29
C ALA A 66 -8.62 -0.72 0.18
N VAL A 67 -7.92 0.17 0.88
CA VAL A 67 -7.55 0.01 2.30
C VAL A 67 -8.79 -0.03 3.19
N SER A 68 -9.77 0.86 2.99
CA SER A 68 -10.98 0.91 3.83
C SER A 68 -11.87 -0.32 3.70
N ARG A 69 -11.77 -1.03 2.57
CA ARG A 69 -12.52 -2.26 2.29
C ARG A 69 -11.73 -3.53 2.61
N ALA A 70 -10.48 -3.41 3.04
CA ALA A 70 -9.64 -4.55 3.34
C ALA A 70 -9.85 -5.01 4.79
N ASP A 71 -9.85 -6.33 4.99
CA ASP A 71 -9.80 -6.95 6.32
C ASP A 71 -8.37 -6.98 6.87
N GLY A 72 -7.36 -6.85 6.01
CA GLY A 72 -5.95 -6.83 6.39
C GLY A 72 -5.02 -6.25 5.32
N LEU A 73 -3.81 -5.89 5.75
CA LEU A 73 -2.81 -5.25 4.89
C LEU A 73 -1.49 -6.03 4.91
N ILE A 74 -0.83 -6.11 3.76
CA ILE A 74 0.57 -6.54 3.63
C ILE A 74 1.38 -5.36 3.09
N LEU A 75 2.32 -4.85 3.87
CA LEU A 75 3.13 -3.69 3.51
C LEU A 75 4.54 -4.17 3.16
N ALA A 76 4.93 -4.05 1.89
CA ALA A 76 6.24 -4.47 1.41
C ALA A 76 7.01 -3.26 0.89
N THR A 77 7.78 -2.65 1.79
CA THR A 77 8.58 -1.45 1.48
C THR A 77 10.06 -1.79 1.60
N PRO A 78 10.93 -1.34 0.69
CA PRO A 78 12.36 -1.35 0.94
C PRO A 78 12.68 -0.40 2.10
N GLU A 79 13.66 -0.75 2.93
CA GLU A 79 14.24 0.19 3.89
C GLU A 79 15.01 1.27 3.11
N TYR A 80 14.59 2.53 3.27
CA TYR A 80 15.38 3.68 2.82
C TYR A 80 15.76 4.50 4.05
N HIS A 81 17.06 4.59 4.34
CA HIS A 81 17.64 5.43 5.40
C HIS A 81 17.12 5.20 6.84
N GLY A 82 16.94 3.93 7.25
CA GLY A 82 16.61 3.59 8.64
C GLY A 82 15.19 3.97 9.08
N SER A 83 14.31 4.26 8.11
CA SER A 83 12.89 4.47 8.34
C SER A 83 12.08 3.78 7.25
N ILE A 84 10.81 3.54 7.55
CA ILE A 84 9.82 3.11 6.58
C ILE A 84 9.74 4.20 5.49
N SER A 85 9.65 3.83 4.20
CA SER A 85 9.57 4.83 3.12
C SER A 85 8.46 5.85 3.40
N GLY A 86 8.70 7.14 3.10
CA GLY A 86 7.74 8.22 3.40
C GLY A 86 6.33 8.01 2.85
N VAL A 87 6.17 7.15 1.84
CA VAL A 87 4.87 6.76 1.29
C VAL A 87 4.01 5.97 2.29
N LEU A 88 4.61 5.19 3.19
CA LEU A 88 3.86 4.47 4.23
C LEU A 88 3.59 5.35 5.47
N GLU A 89 4.45 6.35 5.73
CA GLU A 89 4.19 7.31 6.80
C GLU A 89 2.89 8.09 6.52
N VAL A 90 2.56 8.31 5.24
CA VAL A 90 1.27 8.85 4.80
C VAL A 90 0.11 7.95 5.25
N ILE A 91 0.20 6.64 5.00
CA ILE A 91 -0.84 5.67 5.36
C ILE A 91 -1.04 5.61 6.88
N ARG A 92 0.04 5.77 7.66
CA ARG A 92 -0.02 5.79 9.13
C ARG A 92 -0.74 7.03 9.68
N LYS A 93 -0.66 8.19 9.03
CA LYS A 93 -1.31 9.42 9.52
C LYS A 93 -2.81 9.45 9.23
N GLU A 94 -3.25 8.89 8.11
CA GLU A 94 -4.66 8.95 7.67
C GLU A 94 -5.57 7.94 8.41
N ASN A 95 -5.04 6.82 8.93
CA ASN A 95 -5.87 5.74 9.51
C ASN A 95 -5.88 5.65 11.05
N LEU A 96 -5.15 6.48 11.78
CA LEU A 96 -5.06 6.39 13.25
C LEU A 96 -5.82 7.48 14.01
N LYS A 97 -6.54 8.38 13.33
CA LYS A 97 -7.44 9.34 14.00
C LYS A 97 -8.84 8.80 14.28
N SER A 98 -9.12 7.53 13.93
CA SER A 98 -10.44 6.93 14.07
C SER A 98 -10.48 5.62 14.86
N PHE A 99 -9.47 5.37 15.70
CA PHE A 99 -9.56 4.40 16.79
C PHE A 99 -9.70 5.12 18.14
#